data_AF-A0A5A7SNJ2-F1
#
_entry.id   AF-A0A5A7SNJ2-F1
#
_cell.length_a   1.000
_cell.length_b   1.000
_cell.length_c   1.000
_cell.angle_alpha   90.00
_cell.angle_beta   90.00
_cell.angle_gamma   90.00
#
_symmetry.space_group_name_H-M   'P 1'
#
loop_
_entity.id
_entity.type
_entity.pdbx_description
1 polymer ?
#
loop_
_entity_poly.entity_id
_entity_poly.type
_entity_poly.pdbx_seq_one_letter_code
_entity_poly.pdbx_strand_id
1 'polypeptide(L)' 'MEDDTFPFIGVGINNDILKLYNDYDLNVANIIDLRELATDEMQSDELRIVILMTLGREVLGREIEKFF' A
#
# COMPACT_ATOMS: atom_id res chain seq x y z
N MET A 1 -8.90 11.87 7.07
CA MET A 1 -7.81 11.05 7.64
C MET A 1 -6.55 11.89 7.62
N GLU A 2 -6.60 13.03 8.32
CA GLU A 2 -5.62 14.10 8.15
C GLU A 2 -4.58 14.13 9.28
N ASP A 3 -4.77 13.28 10.30
CA ASP A 3 -3.77 13.05 11.33
C ASP A 3 -2.56 12.34 10.70
N ASP A 4 -1.41 13.00 10.71
CA ASP A 4 -0.16 12.50 10.15
C ASP A 4 0.67 11.70 11.16
N THR A 5 0.19 11.54 12.40
CA THR A 5 0.87 10.75 13.45
C THR A 5 0.92 9.26 13.10
N PHE A 6 -0.06 8.77 12.34
CA PHE A 6 -0.14 7.36 11.94
C PHE A 6 -0.08 7.22 10.42
N PRO A 7 0.79 6.34 9.89
CA PRO A 7 0.88 6.13 8.47
C PRO A 7 -0.36 5.41 7.93
N PHE A 8 -0.88 5.91 6.81
CA PHE A 8 -1.91 5.25 6.02
C PHE A 8 -1.25 4.38 4.95
N ILE A 9 -1.28 3.07 5.16
CA ILE A 9 -0.52 2.10 4.35
C ILE A 9 -1.46 1.37 3.38
N GLY A 10 -1.03 1.23 2.12
CA GLY A 10 -1.69 0.36 1.15
C GLY A 10 -0.79 0.01 -0.03
N VAL A 11 -1.35 -0.67 -1.04
CA VAL A 11 -0.61 -1.17 -2.20
C VAL A 11 -1.12 -0.47 -3.46
N GLY A 12 -0.29 0.30 -4.15
CA GLY A 12 -0.75 1.04 -5.34
C GLY A 12 -1.74 2.16 -5.00
N ILE A 13 -1.62 2.71 -3.80
CA ILE A 13 -2.70 3.43 -3.13
C ILE A 13 -2.97 4.84 -3.69
N ASN A 14 -2.04 5.42 -4.45
CA ASN A 14 -2.14 6.81 -4.93
C ASN A 14 -3.45 7.09 -5.70
N ASN A 15 -3.91 6.15 -6.51
CA ASN A 15 -5.18 6.30 -7.23
C ASN A 15 -6.39 6.26 -6.30
N ASP A 16 -6.36 5.43 -5.26
CA ASP A 16 -7.43 5.37 -4.26
C ASP A 16 -7.49 6.66 -3.44
N ILE A 17 -6.34 7.26 -3.09
CA ILE A 17 -6.28 8.56 -2.42
C ILE A 17 -6.89 9.66 -3.29
N LEU A 18 -6.53 9.71 -4.57
CA LEU A 18 -7.11 10.67 -5.51
C LEU A 18 -8.63 10.50 -5.62
N LYS A 19 -9.11 9.26 -5.64
CA LYS A 19 -10.54 8.96 -5.67
C LYS A 19 -11.24 9.39 -4.38
N LEU A 20 -10.64 9.13 -3.22
CA LEU A 20 -11.18 9.55 -1.92
C LEU A 20 -11.34 11.07 -1.84
N TYR A 21 -10.34 11.82 -2.33
CA TYR A 21 -10.42 13.27 -2.40
C TYR A 21 -11.50 13.73 -3.39
N ASN A 22 -11.49 13.22 -4.62
CA ASN A 22 -12.39 13.72 -5.67
C ASN A 22 -13.86 13.35 -5.45
N ASP A 23 -14.13 12.12 -5.00
CA ASP A 23 -15.49 11.59 -4.91
C ASP A 23 -16.14 11.89 -3.54
N TYR A 24 -15.32 12.08 -2.49
CA TYR A 24 -15.79 12.17 -1.10
C TYR A 24 -15.22 13.34 -0.31
N ASP A 25 -14.39 14.22 -0.91
CA ASP A 25 -13.68 15.33 -0.24
C ASP A 25 -12.87 14.85 0.99
N LEU A 26 -12.38 13.61 0.92
CA LEU A 26 -11.64 12.98 2.02
C LEU A 26 -10.15 13.07 1.76
N ASN A 27 -9.47 13.95 2.51
CA ASN A 27 -8.03 14.06 2.49
C ASN A 27 -7.37 13.00 3.41
N VAL A 28 -6.22 12.49 2.96
CA VAL A 28 -5.45 11.44 3.64
C VAL A 28 -3.99 11.91 3.78
N ALA A 29 -3.51 11.99 5.02
CA ALA A 29 -2.13 12.35 5.34
C ALA A 29 -1.26 11.10 5.53
N ASN A 30 0.07 11.29 5.52
CA ASN A 30 1.08 10.27 5.82
C ASN A 30 0.88 8.95 5.05
N ILE A 31 0.78 9.04 3.73
CA ILE A 31 0.55 7.89 2.85
C ILE A 31 1.86 7.15 2.59
N ILE A 32 1.86 5.83 2.79
CA ILE A 32 3.00 4.96 2.51
C ILE A 32 2.53 3.82 1.58
N ASP A 33 3.19 3.66 0.43
CA ASP A 33 3.00 2.49 -0.41
C ASP A 33 3.82 1.32 0.15
N LEU A 34 3.14 0.24 0.52
CA LEU A 34 3.77 -0.95 1.08
C LEU A 34 4.80 -1.57 0.12
N ARG A 35 4.65 -1.37 -1.20
CA ARG A 35 5.61 -1.86 -2.20
C ARG A 35 6.94 -1.16 -2.11
N GLU A 36 6.94 0.13 -1.79
CA GLU A 36 8.17 0.91 -1.59
C GLU A 36 8.87 0.43 -0.33
N LEU A 37 8.14 0.30 0.77
CA LEU A 37 8.67 -0.22 2.03
C LEU A 37 9.26 -1.63 1.86
N ALA A 38 8.56 -2.53 1.19
CA ALA A 38 9.06 -3.89 0.94
C ALA A 38 10.30 -3.90 0.05
N THR A 39 10.35 -3.03 -0.97
CA THR A 39 11.52 -2.90 -1.85
C THR A 39 12.76 -2.49 -1.06
N ASP A 40 12.63 -1.49 -0.18
CA ASP A 40 13.73 -0.95 0.61
C ASP A 40 14.21 -1.96 1.66
N GLU A 41 13.28 -2.57 2.41
CA GLU A 41 13.61 -3.52 3.48
C GLU A 41 14.15 -4.86 2.96
N MET A 42 13.66 -5.34 1.82
CA MET A 42 14.10 -6.61 1.22
C MET A 42 15.20 -6.45 0.18
N GLN A 43 15.61 -5.20 -0.12
CA GLN A 43 16.61 -4.87 -1.15
C GLN A 43 16.28 -5.50 -2.52
N SER A 44 15.00 -5.50 -2.89
CA SER A 44 14.51 -6.13 -4.12
C SER A 44 13.60 -5.19 -4.89
N ASP A 45 14.15 -4.59 -5.95
CA ASP A 45 13.43 -3.67 -6.83
C ASP A 45 12.22 -4.32 -7.53
N GLU A 46 12.19 -5.65 -7.63
CA GLU A 46 11.06 -6.38 -8.21
C GLU A 46 9.77 -6.18 -7.42
N LEU A 47 9.86 -5.95 -6.10
CA LEU A 47 8.70 -5.79 -5.22
C LEU A 47 7.95 -4.47 -5.45
N ARG A 48 8.57 -3.49 -6.12
CA ARG A 48 7.98 -2.17 -6.35
C ARG A 48 6.71 -2.21 -7.22
N ILE A 49 6.53 -3.28 -8.01
CA ILE A 49 5.43 -3.42 -8.97
C ILE A 49 4.50 -4.61 -8.70
N VAL A 50 4.67 -5.31 -7.59
CA VAL A 50 3.89 -6.53 -7.30
C VAL A 50 2.54 -6.22 -6.63
N ILE A 51 1.63 -7.20 -6.70
CA ILE A 51 0.32 -7.12 -6.07
C ILE A 51 0.39 -7.51 -4.58
N LEU A 52 -0.64 -7.14 -3.81
CA LEU A 52 -0.72 -7.43 -2.37
C LEU A 52 -0.56 -8.93 -2.05
N MET A 53 -1.11 -9.81 -2.88
CA MET A 53 -0.99 -11.26 -2.68
C MET A 53 0.47 -11.72 -2.78
N THR A 54 1.21 -11.21 -3.77
CA THR A 54 2.63 -11.47 -3.95
C THR A 54 3.44 -10.91 -2.77
N LEU A 55 3.15 -9.70 -2.31
CA LEU A 55 3.79 -9.16 -1.10
C LEU A 55 3.54 -10.06 0.12
N GLY A 56 2.31 -10.54 0.31
CA GLY A 56 2.00 -11.48 1.40
C GLY A 56 2.84 -12.76 1.34
N ARG A 57 3.01 -13.31 0.14
CA ARG A 57 3.85 -14.50 -0.08
C ARG A 57 5.33 -14.21 0.20
N GLU A 58 5.89 -13.16 -0.41
CA GLU A 58 7.33 -12.86 -0.30
C GLU A 58 7.73 -12.38 1.10
N VAL A 59 6.89 -11.58 1.76
CA VAL A 59 7.21 -10.97 3.07
C VAL A 59 6.79 -11.89 4.22
N LEU A 60 5.60 -12.48 4.16
CA LEU A 60 5.03 -13.26 5.28
C LEU A 60 5.17 -14.78 5.08
N GLY A 61 5.61 -15.23 3.90
CA GLY A 61 5.64 -16.66 3.55
C GLY A 61 4.23 -17.27 3.46
N ARG A 62 3.19 -16.45 3.24
CA ARG A 62 1.78 -16.88 3.26
C ARG A 62 1.05 -16.42 2.02
N GLU A 63 0.30 -17.34 1.42
CA GLU A 63 -0.67 -16.97 0.40
C GLU A 63 -1.80 -16.15 1.05
N ILE A 64 -2.08 -14.98 0.48
CA ILE A 64 -3.22 -14.16 0.87
C ILE A 64 -4.30 -14.39 -0.18
N GLU A 65 -5.45 -14.92 0.24
CA GLU A 65 -6.61 -15.07 -0.63
C GLU A 65 -7.44 -13.78 -0.63
N LYS A 66 -7.86 -13.36 -1.83
CA LYS A 66 -8.85 -12.31 -1.97
C LYS A 66 -10.24 -12.95 -1.95
N PHE A 67 -11.00 -12.69 -0.90
CA PHE A 67 -12.42 -13.01 -0.85
C PHE A 67 -13.18 -11.85 -1.52
N PHE A 68 -13.88 -12.14 -2.61
CA PHE A 68 -14.72 -11.18 -3.35
C PHE A 68 -16.18 -11.28 -2.90
#